data_AF-A0A6G0V193-F1
#
_entry.id   AF-A0A6G0V193-F1
#
_cell.length_a   1.000
_cell.length_b   1.000
_cell.length_c   1.000
_cell.angle_alpha   90.00
_cell.angle_beta   90.00
_cell.angle_gamma   90.00
#
_symmetry.space_group_name_H-M   'P 1'
#
loop_
_entity.id
_entity.type
_entity.pdbx_description
1 polymer ?
#
loop_
_entity_poly.entity_id
_entity_poly.type
_entity_poly.pdbx_seq_one_letter_code
_entity_poly.pdbx_strand_id
1 'polypeptide(L)'
;MVFKVLSNLRNWRNIKVNFNDVKFLSMIVAAMGAAVLDYYLHENNKLKPSPLIPAEKLMSGQAGPFAQRVNTVNAPLKGSFPLDHDHACKLEMLKYMICLKEHKSRNEECRENARIYFKCRMDNGLMDKDSWPRLGFKDESEQKSSREAVKP
;
A
#
# COMPACT_ATOMS: atom_id res chain seq x y z
N MET A 1 21.65 -23.94 26.31
CA MET A 1 22.41 -25.18 26.00
C MET A 1 21.77 -25.89 24.80
N VAL A 2 21.91 -25.35 23.57
CA VAL A 2 21.39 -26.02 22.34
C VAL A 2 22.42 -26.00 21.19
N PHE A 3 23.63 -25.48 21.43
CA PHE A 3 24.72 -25.45 20.44
C PHE A 3 25.62 -26.70 20.48
N LYS A 4 25.11 -27.84 20.96
CA LYS A 4 25.91 -29.06 21.15
C LYS A 4 25.23 -30.32 20.62
N VAL A 5 24.55 -30.20 19.48
CA VAL A 5 24.09 -31.35 18.66
C VAL A 5 24.42 -31.14 17.18
N LEU A 6 25.64 -30.66 16.88
CA LEU A 6 26.15 -30.63 15.51
C LEU A 6 27.62 -31.07 15.47
N SER A 7 27.92 -32.15 16.16
CA SER A 7 29.24 -32.78 16.12
C SER A 7 29.11 -34.29 15.96
N ASN A 8 28.42 -34.76 14.92
CA ASN A 8 28.65 -36.13 14.43
C ASN A 8 28.10 -36.52 13.04
N LEU A 9 28.19 -35.65 12.02
CA LEU A 9 28.08 -36.09 10.61
C LEU A 9 29.13 -35.40 9.73
N ARG A 10 30.39 -35.64 10.04
CA ARG A 10 31.53 -35.39 9.17
C ARG A 10 31.66 -36.56 8.20
N ASN A 11 30.98 -36.54 7.04
CA ASN A 11 31.50 -37.17 5.80
C ASN A 11 30.71 -36.79 4.52
N TRP A 12 30.49 -35.50 4.25
CA TRP A 12 29.88 -35.05 2.99
C TRP A 12 30.91 -34.63 1.92
N ARG A 13 32.23 -34.82 2.17
CA ARG A 13 33.29 -34.43 1.24
C ARG A 13 33.59 -35.45 0.12
N ASN A 14 33.03 -36.66 0.19
CA ASN A 14 33.25 -37.71 -0.81
C ASN A 14 31.96 -38.17 -1.52
N ILE A 15 30.87 -37.42 -1.39
CA ILE A 15 29.68 -37.65 -2.20
C ILE A 15 30.02 -37.17 -3.61
N LYS A 16 30.24 -38.11 -4.53
CA LYS A 16 30.26 -37.81 -5.97
C LYS A 16 28.85 -37.39 -6.37
N VAL A 17 28.55 -36.09 -6.23
CA VAL A 17 27.33 -35.50 -6.73
C VAL A 17 27.38 -35.56 -8.26
N ASN A 18 26.57 -36.45 -8.84
CA ASN A 18 26.39 -36.51 -10.27
C ASN A 18 25.23 -35.58 -10.63
N PHE A 19 25.51 -34.49 -11.34
CA PHE A 19 24.54 -33.45 -11.65
C PHE A 19 23.43 -33.91 -12.61
N ASN A 20 23.61 -35.08 -13.24
CA ASN A 20 22.59 -35.72 -14.10
C ASN A 20 21.78 -36.80 -13.35
N ASP A 21 22.02 -37.00 -12.05
CA ASP A 21 21.23 -37.92 -11.25
C ASP A 21 19.88 -37.28 -10.90
N VAL A 22 18.80 -37.82 -11.47
CA VAL A 22 17.42 -37.39 -11.26
C VAL A 22 17.05 -37.43 -9.77
N LYS A 23 17.70 -38.29 -8.97
CA LYS A 23 17.52 -38.33 -7.52
C LYS A 23 18.11 -37.10 -6.82
N PHE A 24 19.21 -36.55 -7.33
CA PHE A 24 19.84 -35.35 -6.80
C PHE A 24 19.03 -34.09 -7.14
N LEU A 25 18.53 -34.00 -8.37
CA LEU A 25 17.58 -32.93 -8.76
C LEU A 25 16.28 -33.03 -7.94
N SER A 26 15.74 -34.23 -7.73
CA SER A 26 14.54 -34.44 -6.91
C SER A 26 14.74 -33.98 -5.47
N MET A 27 15.90 -34.25 -4.87
CA MET A 27 16.23 -33.80 -3.51
C MET A 27 16.33 -32.27 -3.41
N ILE A 28 16.91 -31.61 -4.42
CA ILE A 28 17.01 -30.15 -4.49
C ILE A 28 15.63 -29.50 -4.66
N VAL A 29 14.79 -30.05 -5.55
CA VAL A 29 13.42 -29.56 -5.78
C VAL A 29 12.56 -29.76 -4.53
N ALA A 30 12.69 -30.88 -3.82
CA ALA A 30 11.98 -31.13 -2.56
C ALA A 30 12.40 -30.17 -1.43
N ALA A 31 13.71 -29.91 -1.30
CA ALA A 31 14.23 -28.99 -0.28
C ALA A 31 13.82 -27.53 -0.55
N MET A 32 13.83 -27.09 -1.80
CA MET A 32 13.34 -25.75 -2.16
C MET A 32 11.81 -25.65 -2.04
N GLY A 33 11.07 -26.72 -2.35
CA GLY A 33 9.62 -26.76 -2.23
C GLY A 33 9.11 -26.56 -0.81
N ALA A 34 9.74 -27.20 0.19
CA ALA A 34 9.36 -27.02 1.59
C ALA A 34 9.59 -25.57 2.07
N ALA A 35 10.74 -24.98 1.72
CA ALA A 35 11.06 -23.60 2.12
C ALA A 35 10.15 -22.56 1.45
N VAL A 36 9.77 -22.77 0.18
CA VAL A 36 8.83 -21.89 -0.54
C VAL A 36 7.43 -22.01 0.05
N LEU A 37 6.97 -23.21 0.42
CA LEU A 37 5.64 -23.41 1.01
C LEU A 37 5.55 -22.83 2.43
N ASP A 38 6.60 -22.96 3.25
CA ASP A 38 6.66 -22.34 4.59
C ASP A 38 6.70 -20.80 4.50
N TYR A 39 7.40 -20.25 3.51
CA TYR A 39 7.37 -18.81 3.21
C TYR A 39 5.97 -18.36 2.76
N TYR A 40 5.33 -19.10 1.85
CA TYR A 40 3.99 -18.78 1.34
C TYR A 40 2.89 -18.89 2.41
N LEU A 41 2.99 -19.84 3.35
CA LEU A 41 2.04 -19.99 4.45
C LEU A 41 2.22 -18.93 5.54
N HIS A 42 3.43 -18.41 5.75
CA HIS A 42 3.67 -17.36 6.74
C HIS A 42 3.16 -15.98 6.29
N GLU A 43 3.14 -15.69 4.98
CA GLU A 43 2.67 -14.41 4.44
C GLU A 43 1.13 -14.28 4.50
N ASN A 44 0.38 -15.37 4.25
CA ASN A 44 -1.09 -15.35 4.18
C ASN A 44 -1.81 -15.33 5.55
N ASN A 45 -1.12 -15.64 6.65
CA ASN A 45 -1.68 -15.60 8.02
C ASN A 45 -1.40 -14.27 8.76
N LYS A 46 -0.85 -13.25 8.08
CA LYS A 46 -0.65 -11.90 8.64
C LYS A 46 -1.77 -10.90 8.35
N LEU A 47 -2.90 -11.32 7.77
CA LEU A 47 -4.15 -10.58 7.97
C LEU A 47 -4.78 -11.03 9.29
N LYS A 48 -4.28 -10.49 10.40
CA LYS A 48 -5.09 -10.48 11.62
C LYS A 48 -6.31 -9.60 11.32
N PRO A 49 -7.55 -10.09 11.43
CA PRO A 49 -8.68 -9.18 11.53
C PRO A 49 -8.41 -8.25 12.72
N SER A 50 -8.59 -6.95 12.52
CA SER A 50 -8.55 -5.96 13.59
C SER A 50 -9.35 -6.50 14.79
N PRO A 51 -8.82 -6.40 16.02
CA PRO A 51 -9.53 -6.92 17.17
C PRO A 51 -10.90 -6.23 17.25
N LEU A 52 -11.96 -7.02 17.13
CA LEU A 52 -13.31 -6.56 17.45
C LEU A 52 -13.29 -6.21 18.93
N ILE A 53 -13.39 -4.92 19.21
CA ILE A 53 -13.52 -4.40 20.57
C ILE A 53 -14.82 -5.02 21.14
N PRO A 54 -14.78 -5.72 22.29
CA PRO A 54 -15.99 -6.24 22.92
C PRO A 54 -16.90 -5.07 23.33
N ALA A 55 -18.18 -5.15 22.98
CA ALA A 55 -19.18 -4.11 23.25
C ALA A 55 -19.52 -3.92 24.75
N GLU A 56 -18.90 -4.68 25.65
CA GLU A 56 -19.32 -4.76 27.05
C GLU A 56 -18.47 -3.92 28.03
N LYS A 57 -17.47 -3.17 27.55
CA LYS A 57 -16.75 -2.21 28.40
C LYS A 57 -17.03 -0.76 28.04
N LEU A 58 -18.26 -0.49 27.64
CA LEU A 58 -18.89 0.81 27.80
C LEU A 58 -19.37 0.87 29.27
N MET A 59 -19.26 2.02 29.95
CA MET A 59 -19.76 2.27 31.33
C MET A 59 -18.78 2.01 32.51
N SER A 60 -17.56 2.53 32.48
CA SER A 60 -16.90 3.07 33.69
C SER A 60 -15.59 3.77 33.33
N GLY A 61 -15.72 4.93 32.72
CA GLY A 61 -14.64 5.91 32.62
C GLY A 61 -15.17 7.22 33.18
N GLN A 62 -14.66 7.62 34.35
CA GLN A 62 -14.91 8.94 34.91
C GLN A 62 -14.52 9.99 33.87
N ALA A 63 -15.50 10.79 33.45
CA ALA A 63 -15.32 11.89 32.52
C ALA A 63 -14.36 12.92 33.13
N GLY A 64 -13.15 13.02 32.57
CA GLY A 64 -12.26 14.16 32.81
C GLY A 64 -12.88 15.46 32.26
N PRO A 65 -12.27 16.62 32.52
CA PRO A 65 -12.82 17.95 32.21
C PRO A 65 -12.94 18.30 30.71
N PHE A 66 -12.80 17.31 29.82
CA PHE A 66 -12.90 17.44 28.36
C PHE A 66 -13.90 16.46 27.74
N ALA A 67 -14.95 16.05 28.48
CA ALA A 67 -16.07 15.32 27.89
C ALA A 67 -16.85 16.23 26.93
N GLN A 68 -16.36 16.35 25.70
CA GLN A 68 -17.09 17.02 24.63
C GLN A 68 -18.37 16.23 24.35
N ARG A 69 -19.49 16.94 24.52
CA ARG A 69 -20.83 16.53 24.11
C ARG A 69 -20.76 15.97 22.69
N VAL A 70 -21.46 14.87 22.43
CA VAL A 70 -21.72 14.40 21.05
C VAL A 70 -22.46 15.52 20.34
N ASN A 71 -21.74 16.29 19.51
CA ASN A 71 -22.37 17.16 18.53
C ASN A 71 -23.16 16.24 17.60
N THR A 72 -24.44 16.56 17.38
CA THR A 72 -25.20 16.00 16.27
C THR A 72 -24.36 16.20 15.01
N VAL A 73 -23.89 15.10 14.42
CA VAL A 73 -22.97 15.15 13.27
C VAL A 73 -23.80 15.63 12.08
N ASN A 74 -23.78 16.93 11.82
CA ASN A 74 -24.30 17.48 10.57
C ASN A 74 -23.55 16.80 9.41
N ALA A 75 -24.27 16.42 8.37
CA ALA A 75 -23.65 15.82 7.19
C ALA A 75 -22.51 16.73 6.69
N PRO A 76 -21.36 16.15 6.26
CA PRO A 76 -20.25 16.94 5.75
C PRO A 76 -20.75 17.83 4.61
N LEU A 77 -20.33 19.09 4.58
CA LEU A 77 -20.72 20.08 3.56
C LEU A 77 -20.50 19.62 2.11
N LYS A 78 -19.61 18.65 1.86
CA LYS A 78 -19.32 18.08 0.53
C LYS A 78 -19.78 16.62 0.38
N GLY A 79 -20.62 16.13 1.29
CA GLY A 79 -21.05 14.73 1.32
C GLY A 79 -19.90 13.75 1.60
N SER A 80 -20.24 12.48 1.81
CA SER A 80 -19.26 11.40 1.74
C SER A 80 -18.89 11.18 0.27
N PHE A 81 -17.62 11.34 -0.09
CA PHE A 81 -17.17 11.08 -1.47
C PHE A 81 -17.65 9.69 -1.91
N PRO A 82 -18.30 9.57 -3.08
CA PRO A 82 -18.66 8.28 -3.64
C PRO A 82 -17.39 7.43 -3.76
N LEU A 83 -17.45 6.19 -3.27
CA LEU A 83 -16.37 5.24 -3.46
C LEU A 83 -16.43 4.73 -4.91
N ASP A 84 -15.27 4.63 -5.58
CA ASP A 84 -15.17 4.07 -6.93
C ASP A 84 -15.35 2.55 -6.86
N HIS A 85 -16.59 2.09 -6.79
CA HIS A 85 -16.94 0.68 -6.66
C HIS A 85 -16.68 -0.12 -7.95
N ASP A 86 -16.97 0.48 -9.10
CA ASP A 86 -16.82 -0.15 -10.41
C ASP A 86 -15.39 -0.03 -10.95
N HIS A 87 -14.48 0.60 -10.19
CA HIS A 87 -13.08 0.77 -10.54
C HIS A 87 -12.88 1.56 -11.84
N ALA A 88 -13.79 2.49 -12.15
CA ALA A 88 -13.81 3.24 -13.40
C ALA A 88 -12.54 4.08 -13.61
N CYS A 89 -11.90 4.53 -12.52
CA CYS A 89 -10.68 5.34 -12.55
C CYS A 89 -9.47 4.62 -11.95
N LYS A 90 -9.50 3.28 -11.88
CA LYS A 90 -8.43 2.47 -11.26
C LYS A 90 -7.10 2.60 -12.00
N LEU A 91 -7.11 2.72 -13.33
CA LEU A 91 -5.88 2.82 -14.12
C LEU A 91 -5.14 4.13 -13.82
N GLU A 92 -5.85 5.24 -13.82
CA GLU A 92 -5.34 6.58 -13.53
C GLU A 92 -4.88 6.67 -12.09
N MET A 93 -5.64 6.09 -11.16
CA MET A 93 -5.27 5.97 -9.75
C MET A 93 -3.94 5.23 -9.60
N LEU A 94 -3.77 4.08 -10.26
CA LEU A 94 -2.53 3.31 -10.19
C LEU A 94 -1.34 4.09 -10.75
N LYS A 95 -1.49 4.76 -11.90
CA LYS A 95 -0.43 5.62 -12.46
C LYS A 95 -0.02 6.72 -11.49
N TYR A 96 -0.97 7.33 -10.80
CA TYR A 96 -0.68 8.32 -9.77
C TYR A 96 0.06 7.72 -8.57
N MET A 97 -0.39 6.57 -8.06
CA MET A 97 0.26 5.91 -6.92
C MET A 97 1.66 5.39 -7.24
N ILE A 98 1.88 4.87 -8.45
CA ILE A 98 3.21 4.45 -8.91
C ILE A 98 4.16 5.65 -8.90
N CYS A 99 3.74 6.79 -9.46
CA CYS A 99 4.53 8.00 -9.43
C CYS A 99 4.87 8.42 -7.98
N LEU A 100 3.88 8.46 -7.07
CA LEU A 100 4.15 8.79 -5.68
C LEU A 100 5.18 7.86 -5.06
N LYS A 101 5.10 6.55 -5.34
CA LYS A 101 6.05 5.58 -4.83
C LYS A 101 7.47 5.82 -5.36
N GLU A 102 7.61 6.08 -6.65
CA GLU A 102 8.91 6.35 -7.30
C GLU A 102 9.54 7.64 -6.78
N HIS A 103 8.71 8.66 -6.53
CA HIS A 103 9.13 9.99 -6.14
C HIS A 103 9.12 10.23 -4.62
N LYS A 104 9.04 9.16 -3.81
CA LYS A 104 9.04 9.21 -2.33
C LYS A 104 7.96 10.13 -1.76
N SER A 105 6.74 10.01 -2.28
CA SER A 105 5.56 10.78 -1.91
C SER A 105 5.66 12.29 -2.16
N ARG A 106 6.54 12.71 -3.08
CA ARG A 106 6.63 14.09 -3.56
C ARG A 106 5.52 14.38 -4.56
N ASN A 107 4.46 15.03 -4.09
CA ASN A 107 3.26 15.31 -4.89
C ASN A 107 3.53 16.25 -6.07
N GLU A 108 4.50 17.16 -5.93
CA GLU A 108 4.90 18.13 -6.95
C GLU A 108 5.39 17.46 -8.24
N GLU A 109 6.10 16.33 -8.12
CA GLU A 109 6.60 15.55 -9.25
C GLU A 109 5.47 14.75 -9.94
N CYS A 110 4.39 14.46 -9.20
CA CYS A 110 3.25 13.67 -9.65
C CYS A 110 1.99 14.49 -9.95
N ARG A 111 2.14 15.82 -10.11
CA ARG A 111 1.06 16.76 -10.40
C ARG A 111 0.24 16.35 -11.62
N GLU A 112 0.89 15.92 -12.70
CA GLU A 112 0.19 15.56 -13.93
C GLU A 112 -0.66 14.30 -13.74
N ASN A 113 -0.11 13.25 -13.11
CA ASN A 113 -0.85 12.02 -12.85
C ASN A 113 -2.04 12.27 -11.91
N ALA A 114 -1.87 13.15 -10.91
CA ALA A 114 -2.95 13.57 -10.03
C ALA A 114 -4.07 14.30 -10.80
N ARG A 115 -3.71 15.21 -11.72
CA ARG A 115 -4.66 15.93 -12.57
C ARG A 115 -5.50 14.97 -13.42
N ILE A 116 -4.86 14.00 -14.07
CA ILE A 116 -5.53 12.98 -14.90
C ILE A 116 -6.49 12.14 -14.04
N TYR A 117 -6.05 11.72 -12.85
CA TYR A 117 -6.88 10.95 -11.93
C TYR A 117 -8.12 11.72 -11.46
N PHE A 118 -7.97 12.98 -11.04
CA PHE A 118 -9.11 13.80 -10.64
C PHE A 118 -10.04 14.12 -11.81
N LYS A 119 -9.49 14.31 -13.02
CA LYS A 119 -10.30 14.47 -14.23
C LYS A 119 -11.21 13.27 -14.43
N CYS A 120 -10.67 12.05 -14.38
CA CYS A 120 -11.45 10.83 -14.52
C CYS A 120 -12.60 10.78 -13.50
N ARG A 121 -12.33 11.12 -12.24
CA ARG A 121 -13.35 11.10 -11.18
C ARG A 121 -14.45 12.13 -11.42
N MET A 122 -14.11 13.34 -11.88
CA MET A 122 -15.08 14.38 -12.24
C MET A 122 -15.93 14.00 -13.45
N ASP A 123 -15.33 13.34 -14.45
CA ASP A 123 -16.01 12.92 -15.67
C ASP A 123 -17.00 11.77 -15.40
N ASN A 124 -16.67 10.88 -14.44
CA ASN A 124 -17.52 9.75 -14.03
C ASN A 124 -18.46 10.05 -12.85
N GLY A 125 -18.53 11.30 -12.38
CA GLY A 125 -19.39 11.67 -11.24
C GLY A 125 -18.98 11.06 -9.90
N LEU A 126 -17.74 10.57 -9.78
CA LEU A 126 -17.14 10.06 -8.53
C LEU A 126 -16.52 11.18 -7.67
N MET A 127 -16.70 12.43 -8.12
CA MET A 127 -16.26 13.68 -7.50
C MET A 127 -17.02 14.85 -8.14
N ASP A 128 -17.40 15.84 -7.34
CA ASP A 128 -17.98 17.08 -7.85
C ASP A 128 -17.02 17.78 -8.82
N LYS A 129 -17.57 18.33 -9.90
CA LYS A 129 -16.80 19.11 -10.86
C LYS A 129 -16.32 20.40 -10.20
N ASP A 130 -15.01 20.57 -10.12
CA ASP A 130 -14.37 21.76 -9.56
C ASP A 130 -13.33 22.33 -10.53
N SER A 131 -12.95 23.60 -10.32
CA SER A 131 -11.94 24.25 -11.15
C SER A 131 -10.53 23.81 -10.74
N TRP A 132 -9.63 23.71 -11.72
CA TRP A 132 -8.24 23.32 -11.50
C TRP A 132 -7.52 24.14 -10.43
N PRO A 133 -7.65 25.49 -10.38
CA PRO A 133 -7.05 26.29 -9.31
C PRO A 133 -7.57 25.96 -7.91
N ARG A 134 -8.85 25.61 -7.75
CA ARG A 134 -9.43 25.22 -6.45
C ARG A 134 -8.97 23.84 -5.99
N LEU A 135 -8.65 22.97 -6.94
CA LEU A 135 -7.95 21.70 -6.71
C LEU A 135 -6.43 21.88 -6.55
N GLY A 136 -5.95 23.13 -6.53
CA GLY A 136 -4.56 23.50 -6.29
C GLY A 136 -3.69 23.47 -7.53
N PHE A 137 -4.19 23.16 -8.72
CA PHE A 137 -3.43 23.15 -9.98
C PHE A 137 -3.34 24.55 -10.58
N LYS A 138 -2.11 24.99 -10.85
CA LYS A 138 -1.86 26.27 -11.55
C LYS A 138 -2.24 26.15 -13.02
N ASP A 139 -2.77 27.23 -13.57
CA ASP A 139 -3.07 27.35 -14.99
C ASP A 139 -1.78 27.30 -15.82
N GLU A 140 -1.87 26.73 -17.03
CA GLU A 140 -0.71 26.50 -17.90
C GLU A 140 -0.01 27.79 -18.31
N SER A 141 -0.71 28.93 -18.29
CA SER A 141 -0.17 30.27 -18.51
C SER A 141 0.86 30.69 -17.45
N GLU A 142 0.73 30.23 -16.21
CA GLU A 142 1.67 30.57 -15.12
C GLU A 142 2.88 29.63 -15.06
N GLN A 143 2.80 28.43 -15.65
CA GLN A 143 3.91 27.47 -15.61
C GLN A 143 5.05 27.77 -16.58
N LYS A 144 4.80 28.60 -17.60
CA LYS A 144 5.85 29.10 -18.52
C LYS A 144 6.71 30.18 -17.86
N SER A 145 6.13 31.09 -17.08
CA SER A 145 6.89 32.19 -16.46
C SER A 145 7.88 31.72 -15.39
N SER A 146 7.59 30.63 -14.68
CA SER A 146 8.49 30.07 -13.66
C SER A 146 9.58 29.14 -14.20
N ARG A 147 9.45 28.64 -15.44
CA ARG A 147 10.47 27.78 -16.09
C ARG A 147 11.43 28.55 -17.00
N GLU A 148 11.03 29.72 -17.50
CA GLU A 148 11.88 30.63 -18.28
C GLU A 148 12.88 31.42 -17.39
N ALA A 149 12.62 31.53 -16.08
CA ALA A 149 13.44 32.31 -15.15
C ALA A 149 14.60 31.51 -14.49
N VAL A 150 14.74 30.22 -14.80
CA VAL A 150 15.88 29.39 -14.38
C VAL A 150 16.70 29.03 -15.61
N LYS A 151 17.46 30.00 -16.12
CA LYS A 151 18.51 29.75 -17.10
C LYS A 151 19.82 30.32 -16.53
N PRO A 152 20.84 29.49 -16.25
CA PRO A 152 22.19 29.98 -15.97
C PRO A 152 22.82 30.62 -17.22
#